data_AF-A0A352PUE1-F1
#
_entry.id   AF-A0A352PUE1-F1
#
_cell.length_a   1.000
_cell.length_b   1.000
_cell.length_c   1.000
_cell.angle_alpha   90.00
_cell.angle_beta   90.00
_cell.angle_gamma   90.00
#
_symmetry.space_group_name_H-M   'P 1'
#
loop_
_entity.id
_entity.type
_entity.pdbx_description
1 polymer ?
#
loop_
_entity_poly.entity_id
_entity_poly.type
_entity_poly.pdbx_seq_one_letter_code
_entity_poly.pdbx_strand_id
1 'polypeptide(L)'
;MKQRGFLTALLAIWLTGCSAVYSTNPVGEKPYPIKEKDWKGIWLNKDAVISIKVVDEANGTIKMAWVEWKDREAKLECYEVLLRQWEQWVFGNVKDQNKDGKVIYFWAPIKFSEDQFLCWRPKAEKFRELGKEGKLPCREEGDSDCVLGDLSPEHLRIMTSQIEQLYEWDDPLVFVRIIKSN
;
A
#
# COMPACT_ATOMS: atom_id res chain seq x y z
N MET A 1 -26.74 -22.22 40.34
CA MET A 1 -25.35 -22.69 40.15
C MET A 1 -25.20 -23.24 38.74
N LYS A 2 -24.29 -22.66 37.93
CA LYS A 2 -23.52 -23.25 36.79
C LYS A 2 -24.33 -23.82 35.60
N GLN A 3 -24.08 -23.53 34.32
CA GLN A 3 -23.06 -22.84 33.51
C GLN A 3 -23.77 -22.55 32.16
N ARG A 4 -24.00 -21.32 31.69
CA ARG A 4 -23.08 -20.40 30.99
C ARG A 4 -22.03 -21.13 30.14
N GLY A 5 -22.32 -21.35 28.87
CA GLY A 5 -21.35 -21.85 27.90
C GLY A 5 -21.92 -22.00 26.50
N PHE A 6 -22.30 -20.90 25.83
CA PHE A 6 -22.49 -20.92 24.36
C PHE A 6 -22.43 -19.55 23.67
N LEU A 7 -21.84 -18.52 24.29
CA LEU A 7 -21.91 -17.14 23.75
C LEU A 7 -20.56 -16.41 23.74
N THR A 8 -19.45 -17.14 23.58
CA THR A 8 -18.09 -16.56 23.58
C THR A 8 -17.31 -16.78 22.28
N ALA A 9 -17.87 -17.49 21.29
CA ALA A 9 -17.14 -17.84 20.06
C ALA A 9 -17.32 -16.84 18.89
N LEU A 10 -18.28 -15.91 18.96
CA LEU A 10 -18.61 -15.02 17.83
C LEU A 10 -17.96 -13.63 17.87
N LEU A 11 -17.26 -13.26 18.96
CA LEU A 11 -16.58 -11.95 19.07
C LEU A 11 -15.11 -11.96 18.61
N ALA A 12 -14.51 -13.12 18.34
CA ALA A 12 -13.07 -13.21 18.02
C ALA A 12 -12.74 -12.98 16.53
N ILE A 13 -13.73 -12.88 15.64
CA ILE A 13 -13.51 -12.78 14.18
C ILE A 13 -13.24 -11.33 13.73
N TRP A 14 -13.34 -10.34 14.63
CA TRP A 14 -13.17 -8.92 14.29
C TRP A 14 -11.82 -8.31 14.71
N LEU A 15 -10.89 -9.12 15.23
CA LEU A 15 -9.56 -8.65 15.64
C LEU A 15 -8.46 -8.87 14.57
N THR A 16 -8.83 -9.27 13.36
CA THR A 16 -7.89 -9.23 12.24
C THR A 16 -7.69 -7.76 11.84
N GLY A 17 -6.81 -7.06 12.57
CA GLY A 17 -6.22 -5.83 12.08
C GLY A 17 -5.67 -6.11 10.69
N CYS A 18 -5.95 -5.24 9.73
CA CYS A 18 -5.44 -5.38 8.36
C CYS A 18 -3.92 -5.51 8.43
N SER A 19 -3.42 -6.71 8.18
CA SER A 19 -1.99 -6.97 8.15
C SER A 19 -1.34 -6.15 7.05
N ALA A 20 -0.28 -5.41 7.37
CA ALA A 20 0.43 -4.58 6.40
C ALA A 20 1.85 -5.10 6.13
N VAL A 21 2.35 -4.82 4.94
CA VAL A 21 3.76 -5.00 4.60
C VAL A 21 4.36 -3.62 4.40
N TYR A 22 5.26 -3.25 5.29
CA TYR A 22 6.02 -2.02 5.23
C TYR A 22 7.40 -2.26 4.63
N SER A 23 8.09 -1.18 4.30
CA SER A 23 9.52 -1.21 3.99
C SER A 23 10.27 -0.08 4.68
N THR A 24 11.55 -0.28 4.98
CA THR A 24 12.42 0.77 5.54
C THR A 24 12.81 1.82 4.51
N ASN A 25 12.74 1.48 3.22
CA ASN A 25 13.03 2.33 2.08
C ASN A 25 11.90 2.22 1.03
N PRO A 26 11.69 3.24 0.17
CA PRO A 26 10.73 3.11 -0.93
C PRO A 26 11.05 1.89 -1.80
N VAL A 27 10.04 1.06 -2.05
CA VAL A 27 10.12 -0.09 -2.96
C VAL A 27 10.17 0.40 -4.40
N GLY A 28 11.11 -0.16 -5.18
CA GLY A 28 11.43 0.26 -6.54
C GLY A 28 12.77 1.02 -6.60
N GLU A 29 13.62 0.66 -7.55
CA GLU A 29 15.01 1.11 -7.61
C GLU A 29 15.13 2.57 -8.06
N LYS A 30 14.32 2.97 -9.04
CA LYS A 30 14.46 4.27 -9.73
C LYS A 30 13.18 5.09 -9.60
N PRO A 31 13.25 6.42 -9.66
CA PRO A 31 12.05 7.24 -9.85
C PRO A 31 11.26 6.80 -11.10
N TYR A 32 9.93 6.88 -11.03
CA TYR A 32 9.04 6.66 -12.17
C TYR A 32 8.51 8.02 -12.68
N PRO A 33 9.08 8.58 -13.76
CA PRO A 33 8.64 9.87 -14.28
C PRO A 33 7.18 9.82 -14.76
N ILE A 34 6.44 10.89 -14.50
CA ILE A 34 5.01 11.00 -14.82
C ILE A 34 4.70 12.32 -15.51
N LYS A 35 3.47 12.47 -15.98
CA LYS A 35 2.92 13.74 -16.47
C LYS A 35 1.75 14.21 -15.62
N GLU A 36 1.73 15.50 -15.31
CA GLU A 36 0.69 16.12 -14.49
C GLU A 36 -0.69 15.86 -15.07
N LYS A 37 -0.85 16.05 -16.39
CA LYS A 37 -2.12 15.79 -17.08
C LYS A 37 -2.64 14.36 -16.89
N ASP A 38 -1.76 13.39 -16.67
CA ASP A 38 -2.11 11.99 -16.55
C ASP A 38 -2.43 11.62 -15.09
N TRP A 39 -1.99 12.37 -14.08
CA TRP A 39 -2.21 11.98 -12.67
C TRP A 39 -3.10 12.95 -11.90
N LYS A 40 -3.05 14.24 -12.24
CA LYS A 40 -3.81 15.28 -11.57
C LYS A 40 -5.31 15.07 -11.78
N GLY A 41 -6.08 15.18 -10.70
CA GLY A 41 -7.53 15.12 -10.76
C GLY A 41 -8.18 14.60 -9.49
N ILE A 42 -9.49 14.43 -9.58
CA ILE A 42 -10.28 13.75 -8.57
C ILE A 42 -10.54 12.32 -9.03
N TRP A 43 -10.25 11.37 -8.16
CA TRP A 43 -10.37 9.94 -8.42
C TRP A 43 -11.31 9.31 -7.40
N LEU A 44 -12.14 8.39 -7.86
CA LEU A 44 -13.14 7.69 -7.08
C LEU A 44 -12.79 6.20 -7.05
N ASN A 45 -12.79 5.61 -5.86
CA ASN A 45 -12.92 4.15 -5.71
C ASN A 45 -14.24 3.82 -4.98
N LYS A 46 -14.45 2.54 -4.67
CA LYS A 46 -15.66 2.08 -3.96
C LYS A 46 -15.81 2.64 -2.53
N ASP A 47 -14.72 3.11 -1.92
CA ASP A 47 -14.64 3.48 -0.50
C ASP A 47 -14.41 4.98 -0.26
N ALA A 48 -13.85 5.73 -1.21
CA ALA A 48 -13.33 7.07 -1.03
C ALA A 48 -13.22 7.87 -2.34
N VAL A 49 -13.25 9.20 -2.18
CA VAL A 49 -12.88 10.18 -3.22
C VAL A 49 -11.54 10.79 -2.82
N ILE A 50 -10.55 10.67 -3.70
CA ILE A 50 -9.20 11.20 -3.50
C ILE A 50 -8.91 12.33 -4.50
N SER A 51 -8.16 13.32 -4.09
CA SER A 51 -7.60 14.38 -4.93
C SER A 51 -6.11 14.16 -5.11
N ILE A 52 -5.64 14.11 -6.35
CA ILE A 52 -4.22 13.95 -6.68
C ILE A 52 -3.69 15.23 -7.32
N LYS A 53 -2.53 15.69 -6.83
CA LYS A 53 -1.69 16.70 -7.48
C LYS A 53 -0.31 16.13 -7.77
N VAL A 54 0.30 16.52 -8.88
CA VAL A 54 1.71 16.20 -9.16
C VAL A 54 2.59 17.28 -8.53
N VAL A 55 3.62 16.83 -7.82
CA VAL A 55 4.60 17.69 -7.14
C VAL A 55 5.90 17.74 -7.95
N ASP A 56 6.33 16.59 -8.47
CA ASP A 56 7.54 16.47 -9.27
C ASP A 56 7.33 15.41 -10.37
N GLU A 57 7.21 15.86 -11.62
CA GLU A 57 7.07 14.98 -12.78
C GLU A 57 8.30 14.10 -13.02
N ALA A 58 9.50 14.61 -12.80
CA ALA A 58 10.74 13.91 -13.12
C ALA A 58 11.04 12.80 -12.11
N ASN A 59 10.69 13.03 -10.84
CA ASN A 59 10.92 12.06 -9.76
C ASN A 59 9.69 11.21 -9.39
N GLY A 60 8.54 11.43 -10.04
CA GLY A 60 7.35 10.62 -9.78
C GLY A 60 6.71 10.93 -8.43
N THR A 61 6.70 12.18 -8.00
CA THR A 61 6.13 12.56 -6.70
C THR A 61 4.75 13.16 -6.88
N ILE A 62 3.77 12.59 -6.18
CA ILE A 62 2.40 13.09 -6.13
C ILE A 62 1.97 13.36 -4.68
N LYS A 63 0.99 14.25 -4.51
CA LYS A 63 0.24 14.40 -3.26
C LYS A 63 -1.17 13.90 -3.44
N MET A 64 -1.62 13.08 -2.51
CA MET A 64 -2.95 12.51 -2.46
C MET A 64 -3.65 12.99 -1.19
N ALA A 65 -4.89 13.46 -1.33
CA ALA A 65 -5.68 13.92 -0.19
C ALA A 65 -7.12 13.41 -0.25
N TRP A 66 -7.70 13.06 0.89
CA TRP A 66 -9.10 12.65 1.02
C TRP A 66 -9.64 13.02 2.39
N VAL A 67 -10.96 12.99 2.53
CA VAL A 67 -11.61 13.15 3.83
C VAL A 67 -11.92 11.77 4.39
N GLU A 68 -11.39 11.48 5.57
CA GLU A 68 -11.76 10.32 6.36
C GLU A 68 -12.73 10.77 7.46
N TRP A 69 -13.84 10.05 7.62
CA TRP A 69 -14.80 10.30 8.69
C TRP A 69 -14.50 9.34 9.84
N LYS A 70 -14.12 9.88 11.00
CA LYS A 70 -13.98 9.11 12.25
C LYS A 70 -14.97 9.67 13.26
N ASP A 71 -15.81 8.77 13.79
CA ASP A 71 -16.93 9.12 14.66
C ASP A 71 -17.86 10.17 14.03
N ARG A 72 -17.78 11.43 14.50
CA ARG A 72 -18.59 12.55 14.02
C ARG A 72 -17.76 13.66 13.38
N GLU A 73 -16.46 13.44 13.20
CA GLU A 73 -15.53 14.44 12.71
C GLU A 73 -14.95 14.03 11.35
N ALA A 74 -14.90 14.99 10.44
CA ALA A 74 -14.20 14.87 9.18
C ALA A 74 -12.74 15.28 9.39
N LYS A 75 -11.81 14.38 9.06
CA LYS A 75 -10.38 14.66 9.03
C LYS A 75 -9.91 14.66 7.58
N LEU A 76 -9.22 15.74 7.20
CA LEU A 76 -8.49 15.77 5.94
C LEU A 76 -7.19 14.98 6.12
N GLU A 77 -7.05 13.90 5.38
CA GLU A 77 -5.82 13.15 5.24
C GLU A 77 -5.07 13.62 4.00
N CYS A 78 -3.75 13.75 4.11
CA CYS A 78 -2.88 14.21 3.02
C CYS A 78 -1.54 13.50 3.09
N TYR A 79 -1.18 12.82 2.00
CA TYR A 79 0.02 12.01 1.91
C TYR A 79 0.81 12.36 0.66
N GLU A 80 2.13 12.32 0.80
CA GLU A 80 3.05 12.31 -0.34
C GLU A 80 3.31 10.85 -0.76
N VAL A 81 3.18 10.59 -2.06
CA VAL A 81 3.41 9.27 -2.65
C VAL A 81 4.59 9.38 -3.61
N LEU A 82 5.58 8.52 -3.40
CA LEU A 82 6.75 8.37 -4.28
C LEU A 82 6.49 7.20 -5.23
N LEU A 83 6.38 7.49 -6.53
CA LEU A 83 6.28 6.49 -7.57
C LEU A 83 7.69 6.04 -7.97
N ARG A 84 7.93 4.74 -7.81
CA ARG A 84 9.23 4.13 -8.10
C ARG A 84 9.03 2.96 -9.05
N GLN A 85 10.04 2.68 -9.85
CA GLN A 85 10.01 1.62 -10.85
C GLN A 85 11.09 0.57 -10.61
N TRP A 86 10.75 -0.66 -10.96
CA TRP A 86 11.67 -1.77 -11.12
C TRP A 86 11.25 -2.53 -12.38
N GLU A 87 12.10 -2.51 -13.41
CA GLU A 87 11.75 -3.02 -14.75
C GLU A 87 10.39 -2.45 -15.21
N GLN A 88 9.41 -3.28 -15.55
CA GLN A 88 8.05 -2.88 -15.94
C GLN A 88 7.11 -2.56 -14.76
N TRP A 89 7.54 -2.81 -13.52
CA TRP A 89 6.72 -2.64 -12.33
C TRP A 89 6.83 -1.22 -11.79
N VAL A 90 5.69 -0.68 -11.38
CA VAL A 90 5.61 0.60 -10.69
C VAL A 90 5.05 0.35 -9.30
N PHE A 91 5.62 1.02 -8.30
CA PHE A 91 5.19 0.96 -6.92
C PHE A 91 4.89 2.37 -6.41
N GLY A 92 3.76 2.53 -5.74
CA GLY A 92 3.48 3.75 -4.97
C GLY A 92 3.93 3.55 -3.54
N ASN A 93 4.70 4.51 -3.01
CA ASN A 93 5.26 4.46 -1.67
C ASN A 93 4.79 5.67 -0.86
N VAL A 94 4.04 5.43 0.20
CA VAL A 94 3.58 6.46 1.13
C VAL A 94 4.44 6.41 2.38
N LYS A 95 5.09 7.54 2.69
CA LYS A 95 5.89 7.66 3.90
C LYS A 95 4.99 7.63 5.13
N ASP A 96 5.40 6.85 6.13
CA ASP A 96 4.76 6.75 7.43
C ASP A 96 5.82 6.63 8.55
N GLN A 97 5.38 6.50 9.80
CA GLN A 97 6.23 6.26 10.96
C GLN A 97 5.74 5.07 11.76
N ASN A 98 6.66 4.18 12.15
CA ASN A 98 6.34 3.08 13.05
C ASN A 98 6.13 3.59 14.50
N LYS A 99 5.81 2.68 15.43
CA LYS A 99 5.56 3.02 16.84
C LYS A 99 6.75 3.67 17.56
N ASP A 100 7.96 3.45 17.06
CA ASP A 100 9.20 4.05 17.58
C ASP A 100 9.53 5.40 16.89
N GLY A 101 8.66 5.90 16.02
CA GLY A 101 8.88 7.12 15.23
C GLY A 101 9.88 6.94 14.07
N LYS A 102 10.30 5.72 13.77
CA LYS A 102 11.19 5.44 12.62
C LYS A 102 10.39 5.55 11.33
N VAL A 103 10.98 6.17 10.33
CA VAL A 103 10.39 6.26 9.00
C VAL A 103 10.26 4.86 8.41
N ILE A 104 9.04 4.55 7.95
CA ILE A 104 8.71 3.37 7.18
C ILE A 104 7.87 3.80 5.98
N TYR A 105 7.60 2.89 5.06
CA TYR A 105 6.75 3.13 3.90
C TYR A 105 5.65 2.09 3.82
N PHE A 106 4.41 2.56 3.69
CA PHE A 106 3.38 1.76 3.04
C PHE A 106 3.66 1.74 1.55
N TRP A 107 3.46 0.60 0.92
CA TRP A 107 3.70 0.51 -0.50
C TRP A 107 2.80 -0.54 -1.15
N ALA A 108 2.61 -0.39 -2.46
CA ALA A 108 1.91 -1.37 -3.26
C ALA A 108 2.32 -1.25 -4.74
N PRO A 109 2.30 -2.36 -5.50
CA PRO A 109 2.37 -2.29 -6.95
C PRO A 109 1.15 -1.54 -7.49
N ILE A 110 1.39 -0.69 -8.48
CA ILE A 110 0.39 0.12 -9.15
C ILE A 110 0.43 -0.16 -10.64
N LYS A 111 -0.75 -0.22 -11.25
CA LYS A 111 -0.89 -0.18 -12.71
C LYS A 111 -1.71 1.03 -13.08
N PHE A 112 -1.14 1.88 -13.91
CA PHE A 112 -1.78 3.09 -14.37
C PHE A 112 -2.27 2.93 -15.82
N SER A 113 -3.43 3.53 -16.10
CA SER A 113 -4.00 3.75 -17.42
C SER A 113 -4.69 5.11 -17.43
N GLU A 114 -4.95 5.67 -18.61
CA GLU A 114 -5.31 7.08 -18.79
C GLU A 114 -6.34 7.62 -17.76
N ASP A 115 -7.48 6.95 -17.58
CA ASP A 115 -8.53 7.39 -16.63
C ASP A 115 -8.74 6.40 -15.47
N GLN A 116 -7.81 5.46 -15.25
CA GLN A 116 -7.91 4.48 -14.17
C GLN A 116 -6.53 4.04 -13.67
N PHE A 117 -6.38 3.90 -12.36
CA PHE A 117 -5.26 3.15 -11.80
C PHE A 117 -5.71 2.07 -10.81
N LEU A 118 -4.91 1.02 -10.73
CA LEU A 118 -5.11 -0.13 -9.87
C LEU A 118 -3.97 -0.22 -8.87
N CYS A 119 -4.26 -0.67 -7.66
CA CYS A 119 -3.30 -0.93 -6.60
C CYS A 119 -3.62 -2.28 -5.96
N TRP A 120 -2.63 -3.13 -5.76
CA TRP A 120 -2.81 -4.45 -5.15
C TRP A 120 -2.18 -4.51 -3.77
N ARG A 121 -2.92 -5.00 -2.78
CA ARG A 121 -2.40 -5.14 -1.42
C ARG A 121 -1.37 -6.27 -1.35
N PRO A 122 -0.22 -6.04 -0.70
CA PRO A 122 0.69 -7.13 -0.34
C PRO A 122 0.04 -8.10 0.66
N LYS A 123 0.23 -9.41 0.46
CA LYS A 123 -0.21 -10.46 1.39
C LYS A 123 0.84 -10.67 2.47
N ALA A 124 0.66 -10.02 3.62
CA ALA A 124 1.66 -10.05 4.69
C ALA A 124 2.08 -11.45 5.13
N GLU A 125 1.15 -12.41 5.16
CA GLU A 125 1.45 -13.82 5.44
C GLU A 125 2.52 -14.40 4.52
N LYS A 126 2.40 -14.18 3.20
CA LYS A 126 3.37 -14.67 2.21
C LYS A 126 4.73 -14.00 2.33
N PHE A 127 4.75 -12.70 2.62
CA PHE A 127 6.02 -12.02 2.90
C PHE A 127 6.71 -12.56 4.16
N ARG A 128 5.96 -12.88 5.21
CA ARG A 128 6.52 -13.51 6.43
C ARG A 128 7.03 -14.93 6.17
N GLU A 129 6.32 -15.73 5.37
CA GLU A 129 6.79 -17.06 4.93
C GLU A 129 8.17 -16.95 4.25
N LEU A 130 8.29 -16.07 3.24
CA LEU A 130 9.56 -15.84 2.54
C LEU A 130 10.65 -15.23 3.45
N GLY A 131 10.26 -14.46 4.47
CA GLY A 131 11.15 -13.97 5.51
C GLY A 131 11.74 -15.10 6.35
N LYS A 132 10.90 -16.05 6.79
CA LYS A 132 11.32 -17.25 7.56
C LYS A 132 12.23 -18.16 6.74
N GLU A 133 12.02 -18.21 5.43
CA GLU A 133 12.89 -18.93 4.49
C GLU A 133 14.20 -18.20 4.17
N GLY A 134 14.37 -16.95 4.63
CA GLY A 134 15.55 -16.13 4.35
C GLY A 134 15.62 -15.60 2.90
N LYS A 135 14.53 -15.72 2.13
CA LYS A 135 14.44 -15.25 0.73
C LYS A 135 14.14 -13.75 0.62
N LEU A 136 13.47 -13.19 1.62
CA LEU A 136 13.22 -11.76 1.73
C LEU A 136 13.70 -11.23 3.09
N PRO A 137 14.17 -9.98 3.17
CA PRO A 137 14.60 -9.36 4.42
C PRO A 137 13.38 -8.87 5.22
N CYS A 138 12.39 -9.73 5.42
CA CYS A 138 11.16 -9.44 6.16
C CYS A 138 11.36 -9.74 7.65
N ARG A 139 11.10 -8.74 8.50
CA ARG A 139 11.01 -8.90 9.95
C ARG A 139 9.55 -8.76 10.38
N GLU A 140 9.06 -9.68 11.20
CA GLU A 140 7.73 -9.57 11.80
C GLU A 140 7.70 -8.37 12.78
N GLU A 141 6.64 -7.57 12.73
CA GLU A 141 6.38 -6.48 13.66
C GLU A 141 4.95 -6.61 14.21
N GLY A 142 4.82 -6.90 15.51
CA GLY A 142 3.54 -7.31 16.08
C GLY A 142 3.08 -8.68 15.58
N ASP A 143 1.77 -8.93 15.67
CA ASP A 143 1.21 -10.26 15.37
C ASP A 143 0.92 -10.48 13.89
N SER A 144 0.75 -9.41 13.11
CA SER A 144 0.22 -9.47 11.75
C SER A 144 1.05 -8.76 10.69
N ASP A 145 1.99 -7.87 11.07
CA ASP A 145 2.67 -7.02 10.10
C ASP A 145 4.09 -7.53 9.79
N CYS A 146 4.60 -7.14 8.62
CA CYS A 146 5.97 -7.37 8.21
C CYS A 146 6.61 -6.05 7.81
N VAL A 147 7.88 -5.86 8.18
CA VAL A 147 8.70 -4.76 7.69
C VAL A 147 9.86 -5.33 6.88
N LEU A 148 9.92 -4.95 5.61
CA LEU A 148 11.03 -5.26 4.71
C LEU A 148 12.20 -4.32 5.00
N GLY A 149 13.38 -4.91 5.22
CA GLY A 149 14.64 -4.19 5.24
C GLY A 149 15.10 -3.79 3.83
N ASP A 150 16.42 -3.64 3.66
CA ASP A 150 17.00 -3.22 2.38
C ASP A 150 16.76 -4.27 1.29
N LEU A 151 16.13 -3.85 0.20
CA LEU A 151 15.79 -4.70 -0.93
C LEU A 151 16.91 -4.67 -1.97
N SER A 152 17.44 -5.85 -2.30
CA SER A 152 18.35 -6.04 -3.42
C SER A 152 17.56 -6.23 -4.72
N PRO A 153 18.22 -6.13 -5.89
CA PRO A 153 17.61 -6.52 -7.16
C PRO A 153 17.03 -7.94 -7.17
N GLU A 154 17.64 -8.88 -6.45
CA GLU A 154 17.14 -10.25 -6.32
C GLU A 154 15.82 -10.30 -5.53
N HIS A 155 15.73 -9.55 -4.42
CA HIS A 155 14.49 -9.43 -3.67
C HIS A 155 13.37 -8.81 -4.53
N LEU A 156 13.69 -7.78 -5.32
CA LEU A 156 12.72 -7.17 -6.23
C LEU A 156 12.24 -8.13 -7.32
N ARG A 157 13.10 -9.02 -7.84
CA ARG A 157 12.69 -10.09 -8.77
C ARG A 157 11.74 -11.08 -8.13
N ILE A 158 11.99 -11.51 -6.88
CA ILE A 158 11.07 -12.37 -6.13
C ILE A 158 9.73 -11.65 -5.96
N MET A 159 9.76 -10.40 -5.51
CA MET A 159 8.59 -9.55 -5.29
C MET A 159 7.77 -9.29 -6.55
N THR A 160 8.39 -9.36 -7.72
CA THR A 160 7.73 -9.13 -9.01
C THR A 160 7.47 -10.41 -9.79
N SER A 161 7.80 -11.56 -9.21
CA SER A 161 7.46 -12.86 -9.75
C SER A 161 5.97 -13.15 -9.55
N GLN A 162 5.35 -13.77 -10.54
CA GLN A 162 3.97 -14.25 -10.44
C GLN A 162 3.87 -15.59 -9.70
N ILE A 163 5.01 -16.23 -9.41
CA ILE A 163 5.08 -17.57 -8.80
C ILE A 163 4.68 -17.50 -7.32
N GLU A 164 5.19 -16.52 -6.60
CA GLU A 164 5.01 -16.41 -5.14
C GLU A 164 3.65 -15.85 -4.72
N GLN A 165 2.83 -15.38 -5.69
CA GLN A 165 1.48 -14.83 -5.48
C GLN A 165 1.36 -13.82 -4.33
N LEU A 166 2.35 -12.93 -4.22
CA LEU A 166 2.56 -12.03 -3.08
C LEU A 166 1.51 -10.93 -2.90
N TYR A 167 0.56 -10.79 -3.82
CA TYR A 167 -0.43 -9.72 -3.80
C TYR A 167 -1.84 -10.27 -4.00
N GLU A 168 -2.83 -9.50 -3.55
CA GLU A 168 -4.26 -9.77 -3.74
C GLU A 168 -4.70 -9.47 -5.19
N TRP A 169 -4.17 -10.22 -6.16
CA TRP A 169 -4.38 -9.95 -7.60
C TRP A 169 -5.84 -9.86 -8.04
N ASP A 170 -6.71 -10.64 -7.40
CA ASP A 170 -8.12 -10.77 -7.76
C ASP A 170 -9.04 -9.70 -7.14
N ASP A 171 -8.56 -8.93 -6.15
CA ASP A 171 -9.31 -7.81 -5.52
C ASP A 171 -8.46 -6.52 -5.47
N PRO A 172 -8.13 -5.92 -6.64
CA PRO A 172 -7.43 -4.65 -6.67
C PRO A 172 -8.29 -3.52 -6.08
N LEU A 173 -7.62 -2.56 -5.46
CA LEU A 173 -8.17 -1.22 -5.31
C LEU A 173 -8.19 -0.53 -6.67
N VAL A 174 -9.38 -0.21 -7.15
CA VAL A 174 -9.59 0.42 -8.46
C VAL A 174 -10.03 1.86 -8.28
N PHE A 175 -9.26 2.80 -8.84
CA PHE A 175 -9.57 4.23 -8.83
C PHE A 175 -9.86 4.69 -10.26
N VAL A 176 -10.99 5.38 -10.45
CA VAL A 176 -11.40 5.95 -11.73
C VAL A 176 -11.40 7.46 -11.63
N ARG A 177 -10.81 8.15 -12.61
CA ARG A 177 -10.81 9.61 -12.63
C ARG A 177 -12.19 10.13 -12.99
N ILE A 178 -12.74 10.99 -12.13
CA ILE A 178 -14.07 11.60 -12.35
C ILE A 178 -14.00 13.08 -12.69
N ILE A 179 -12.88 13.76 -12.39
CA ILE A 179 -12.65 15.16 -12.79
C ILE A 179 -11.19 15.32 -13.23
N LYS A 180 -10.99 15.81 -14.46
CA LYS A 180 -9.69 16.33 -14.93
C LYS A 180 -9.56 17.75 -14.39
N SER A 181 -8.58 18.00 -13.54
CA SER A 181 -8.35 19.36 -13.03
C SER A 181 -7.61 20.17 -14.10
N ASN A 182 -8.28 21.18 -14.64
CA ASN A 182 -7.68 22.17 -15.55
C ASN A 182 -6.42 22.81 -14.91
#